data_AF-A0A0S8H2M6-F1
#
_entry.id   AF-A0A0S8H2M6-F1
#
_cell.length_a   1.000
_cell.length_b   1.000
_cell.length_c   1.000
_cell.angle_alpha   90.00
_cell.angle_beta   90.00
_cell.angle_gamma   90.00
#
_symmetry.space_group_name_H-M   'P 1'
#
loop_
_entity.id
_entity.type
_entity.pdbx_description
1 polymer ?
#
loop_
_entity_poly.entity_id
_entity_poly.type
_entity_poly.pdbx_seq_one_letter_code
_entity_poly.pdbx_strand_id
1 'polypeptide(L)'
;SLAAGLEAELALAADDSAAALDGLRRAVAAQEAEAGADREWGALSFFRYRLAELLEAGGDSAAAAATLGAIEIRSLGSLLLDARAQLALGRALEAIGEMGQAAAAYVTAARWWSQAEPAFAEEVERARAGITRTQPQE
;
A
#
# COMPACT_ATOMS: atom_id res chain seq x y z
N SER A 1 7.10 -12.89 4.53
CA SER A 1 8.21 -13.18 3.62
C SER A 1 7.74 -12.95 2.20
N LEU A 2 8.66 -12.61 1.28
CA LEU A 2 8.32 -12.39 -0.13
C LEU A 2 7.71 -13.63 -0.80
N ALA A 3 8.13 -14.84 -0.40
CA ALA A 3 7.57 -16.10 -0.89
C ALA A 3 6.07 -16.24 -0.58
N ALA A 4 5.63 -15.90 0.63
CA ALA A 4 4.21 -15.92 1.00
C ALA A 4 3.40 -14.87 0.21
N GLY A 5 4.01 -13.73 -0.14
CA GLY A 5 3.42 -12.75 -1.03
C GLY A 5 3.20 -13.28 -2.45
N LEU A 6 4.19 -13.99 -3.00
CA LEU A 6 4.08 -14.63 -4.31
C LEU A 6 3.02 -15.74 -4.32
N GLU A 7 2.96 -16.58 -3.28
CA GLU A 7 1.92 -17.59 -3.10
C GLU A 7 0.53 -16.96 -3.13
N ALA A 8 0.34 -15.81 -2.48
CA ALA A 8 -0.93 -15.11 -2.47
C ALA A 8 -1.31 -14.54 -3.86
N GLU A 9 -0.36 -13.98 -4.61
CA GLU A 9 -0.62 -13.50 -5.97
C GLU A 9 -0.96 -14.65 -6.92
N LEU A 10 -0.35 -15.82 -6.75
CA LEU A 10 -0.71 -17.03 -7.50
C LEU A 10 -2.11 -17.52 -7.14
N ALA A 11 -2.49 -17.49 -5.86
CA ALA A 11 -3.83 -17.84 -5.41
C ALA A 11 -4.89 -16.87 -5.96
N LEU A 12 -4.61 -15.57 -6.00
CA LEU A 12 -5.47 -14.57 -6.65
C LEU A 12 -5.64 -14.84 -8.14
N ALA A 13 -4.56 -15.17 -8.84
CA ALA A 13 -4.63 -15.54 -10.27
C ALA A 13 -5.45 -16.83 -10.51
N ALA A 14 -5.56 -17.69 -9.50
CA ALA A 14 -6.39 -18.90 -9.51
C ALA A 14 -7.81 -18.68 -8.95
N ASP A 15 -8.19 -17.44 -8.62
CA ASP A 15 -9.48 -17.07 -8.00
C ASP A 15 -9.72 -17.72 -6.62
N ASP A 16 -8.65 -18.17 -5.95
CA ASP A 16 -8.70 -18.69 -4.58
C ASP A 16 -8.46 -17.57 -3.56
N SER A 17 -9.53 -16.80 -3.31
CA SER A 17 -9.50 -15.67 -2.37
C SER A 17 -9.16 -16.08 -0.93
N ALA A 18 -9.47 -17.32 -0.53
CA ALA A 18 -9.17 -17.81 0.82
C ALA A 18 -7.67 -18.10 0.99
N ALA A 19 -7.06 -18.79 0.03
CA ALA A 19 -5.62 -19.04 0.03
C ALA A 19 -4.82 -17.73 -0.14
N ALA A 20 -5.32 -16.80 -0.95
CA ALA A 20 -4.73 -15.47 -1.08
C ALA A 20 -4.73 -14.69 0.24
N LEU A 21 -5.86 -14.71 0.95
CA LEU A 21 -6.00 -14.06 2.25
C LEU A 21 -5.04 -14.63 3.30
N ASP A 22 -4.91 -15.96 3.37
CA ASP A 22 -3.94 -16.62 4.27
C ASP A 22 -2.50 -16.26 3.91
N GLY A 23 -2.15 -16.35 2.62
CA GLY A 23 -0.81 -16.01 2.12
C GLY A 23 -0.41 -14.57 2.45
N LEU A 24 -1.32 -13.61 2.28
CA LEU A 24 -1.08 -12.21 2.61
C LEU A 24 -0.93 -11.97 4.12
N ARG A 25 -1.72 -12.64 4.97
CA ARG A 25 -1.54 -12.57 6.44
C ARG A 25 -0.17 -13.09 6.85
N ARG A 26 0.27 -14.23 6.30
CA ARG A 26 1.62 -14.77 6.54
C ARG A 26 2.71 -13.84 6.01
N ALA A 27 2.50 -13.22 4.86
CA ALA A 27 3.45 -12.28 4.27
C ALA A 27 3.67 -11.06 5.17
N VAL A 28 2.58 -10.44 5.65
CA VAL A 28 2.59 -9.31 6.58
C VAL A 28 3.27 -9.69 7.89
N ALA A 29 2.84 -10.78 8.54
CA ALA A 29 3.39 -11.19 9.84
C ALA A 29 4.91 -11.44 9.79
N ALA A 30 5.41 -12.06 8.71
CA ALA A 30 6.84 -12.30 8.56
C ALA A 30 7.63 -11.02 8.24
N GLN A 31 7.04 -10.06 7.50
CA GLN A 31 7.67 -8.75 7.28
C GLN A 31 7.68 -7.88 8.55
N GLU A 32 6.69 -8.05 9.44
CA GLU A 32 6.68 -7.41 10.76
C GLU A 32 7.72 -8.02 11.71
N ALA A 33 7.95 -9.33 11.62
CA ALA A 33 8.89 -10.07 12.47
C ALA A 33 10.37 -9.82 12.13
N GLU A 34 10.70 -9.49 10.88
CA GLU A 34 12.06 -9.20 10.41
C GLU A 34 12.60 -7.81 10.84
N ALA A 35 12.01 -7.18 11.87
CA ALA A 35 12.27 -5.80 12.27
C ALA A 35 13.71 -5.50 12.74
N GLY A 36 14.59 -5.21 11.78
CA GLY A 36 15.81 -4.40 11.92
C GLY A 36 15.68 -3.03 11.23
N ALA A 37 16.68 -2.16 11.42
CA ALA A 37 16.63 -0.74 10.99
C ALA A 37 16.55 -0.50 9.47
N ASP A 38 16.84 -1.50 8.64
CA ASP A 38 16.77 -1.44 7.17
C ASP A 38 15.52 -2.18 6.65
N ARG A 39 14.34 -1.64 6.94
CA ARG A 39 13.08 -2.19 6.40
C ARG A 39 12.94 -1.86 4.92
N GLU A 40 12.69 -2.88 4.09
CA GLU A 40 12.04 -2.73 2.80
C GLU A 40 10.54 -2.44 3.00
N TRP A 41 10.24 -1.24 3.51
CA TRP A 41 8.87 -0.78 3.81
C TRP A 41 7.91 -0.89 2.62
N GLY A 42 8.41 -0.85 1.39
CA GLY A 42 7.60 -1.02 0.18
C GLY A 42 6.87 -2.36 0.13
N ALA A 43 7.52 -3.46 0.52
CA ALA A 43 6.90 -4.79 0.49
C ALA A 43 5.83 -4.96 1.57
N LEU A 44 6.10 -4.49 2.80
CA LEU A 44 5.13 -4.54 3.90
C LEU A 44 3.89 -3.68 3.60
N SER A 45 4.07 -2.45 3.13
CA SER A 45 2.96 -1.56 2.75
C SER A 45 2.15 -2.14 1.58
N PHE A 46 2.82 -2.75 0.60
CA PHE A 46 2.14 -3.45 -0.50
C PHE A 46 1.27 -4.62 0.00
N PHE A 47 1.82 -5.51 0.83
CA PHE A 47 1.05 -6.65 1.34
C PHE A 47 -0.12 -6.22 2.23
N ARG A 48 0.05 -5.17 3.04
CA ARG A 48 -1.06 -4.58 3.82
C ARG A 48 -2.16 -4.02 2.93
N TYR A 49 -1.80 -3.32 1.85
CA TYR A 49 -2.78 -2.82 0.89
C TYR A 49 -3.58 -3.96 0.25
N ARG A 50 -2.90 -4.98 -0.28
CA ARG A 50 -3.54 -6.16 -0.91
C ARG A 50 -4.41 -6.94 0.06
N LEU A 51 -3.95 -7.11 1.30
CA LEU A 51 -4.71 -7.74 2.38
C LEU A 51 -6.02 -6.98 2.65
N ALA A 52 -5.95 -5.66 2.71
CA ALA A 52 -7.13 -4.83 2.94
C ALA A 52 -8.14 -4.89 1.79
N GLU A 53 -7.70 -4.94 0.53
CA GLU A 53 -8.60 -5.11 -0.63
C GLU A 53 -9.41 -6.43 -0.51
N LEU A 54 -8.75 -7.52 -0.12
CA LEU A 54 -9.43 -8.80 0.07
C LEU A 54 -10.37 -8.82 1.29
N LEU A 55 -9.99 -8.17 2.39
CA LEU A 55 -10.86 -8.03 3.56
C LEU A 55 -12.12 -7.23 3.23
N GLU A 56 -11.97 -6.12 2.50
CA GLU A 56 -13.09 -5.29 2.05
C GLU A 56 -14.01 -6.07 1.10
N ALA A 57 -13.44 -6.80 0.12
CA ALA A 57 -14.21 -7.67 -0.78
C ALA A 57 -14.94 -8.80 -0.04
N GLY A 58 -14.37 -9.29 1.06
CA GLY A 58 -14.99 -10.27 1.96
C GLY A 58 -16.04 -9.69 2.93
N GLY A 59 -16.29 -8.38 2.89
CA GLY A 59 -17.23 -7.68 3.77
C GLY A 59 -16.70 -7.35 5.17
N ASP A 60 -15.39 -7.52 5.42
CA ASP A 60 -14.73 -7.18 6.68
C ASP A 60 -14.09 -5.78 6.61
N SER A 61 -14.95 -4.76 6.46
CA SER A 61 -14.53 -3.36 6.35
C SER A 61 -13.78 -2.87 7.59
N ALA A 62 -14.05 -3.42 8.77
CA ALA A 62 -13.36 -3.07 10.00
C ALA A 62 -11.90 -3.55 9.99
N ALA A 63 -11.66 -4.81 9.62
CA ALA A 63 -10.30 -5.33 9.48
C ALA A 63 -9.54 -4.66 8.32
N ALA A 64 -10.23 -4.34 7.22
CA ALA A 64 -9.64 -3.58 6.11
C ALA A 64 -9.16 -2.20 6.58
N ALA A 65 -10.00 -1.45 7.32
CA ALA A 65 -9.64 -0.15 7.87
C ALA A 65 -8.43 -0.23 8.83
N ALA A 66 -8.43 -1.21 9.76
CA ALA A 66 -7.31 -1.41 10.67
C ALA A 66 -5.99 -1.72 9.92
N THR A 67 -6.07 -2.55 8.87
CA THR A 67 -4.90 -2.93 8.06
C THR A 67 -4.33 -1.74 7.29
N LEU A 68 -5.20 -0.91 6.70
CA LEU A 68 -4.79 0.28 5.95
C LEU A 68 -4.22 1.38 6.85
N GLY A 69 -4.76 1.54 8.06
CA GLY A 69 -4.24 2.50 9.05
C GLY A 69 -2.80 2.23 9.50
N ALA A 70 -2.31 1.00 9.32
CA ALA A 70 -0.94 0.61 9.67
C ALA A 70 0.10 0.90 8.57
N ILE A 71 -0.30 1.41 7.40
CA ILE A 71 0.62 1.69 6.29
C ILE A 71 1.41 2.98 6.58
N GLU A 72 2.74 2.90 6.50
CA GLU A 72 3.65 4.05 6.66
C GLU A 72 4.14 4.58 5.30
N ILE A 73 4.22 5.91 5.17
CA ILE A 73 4.62 6.64 3.96
C ILE A 73 6.05 7.12 4.09
N ARG A 74 6.94 6.70 3.19
CA ARG A 74 8.37 7.07 3.25
C ARG A 74 9.02 7.38 1.90
N SER A 75 8.35 7.24 0.75
CA SER A 75 8.99 7.48 -0.56
C SER A 75 8.04 8.04 -1.64
N LEU A 76 8.61 8.55 -2.73
CA LEU A 76 7.87 9.09 -3.87
C LEU A 76 7.09 8.02 -4.66
N GLY A 77 7.70 6.85 -4.87
CA GLY A 77 7.01 5.67 -5.42
C GLY A 77 5.92 5.15 -4.47
N SER A 78 6.06 5.40 -3.15
CA SER A 78 4.99 5.12 -2.20
C SER A 78 3.87 6.15 -2.27
N LEU A 79 4.10 7.43 -2.64
CA LEU A 79 3.03 8.44 -2.64
C LEU A 79 1.76 8.08 -3.45
N LEU A 80 1.89 7.46 -4.64
CA LEU A 80 0.71 7.03 -5.42
C LEU A 80 0.03 5.79 -4.81
N LEU A 81 0.82 4.82 -4.35
CA LEU A 81 0.31 3.63 -3.67
C LEU A 81 -0.40 4.01 -2.36
N ASP A 82 0.21 4.93 -1.63
CA ASP A 82 -0.26 5.43 -0.36
C ASP A 82 -1.54 6.27 -0.58
N ALA A 83 -1.63 7.05 -1.67
CA ALA A 83 -2.85 7.79 -1.99
C ALA A 83 -4.02 6.83 -2.26
N ARG A 84 -3.76 5.71 -2.95
CA ARG A 84 -4.74 4.64 -3.15
C ARG A 84 -5.12 3.95 -1.84
N ALA A 85 -4.14 3.68 -0.98
CA ALA A 85 -4.38 3.10 0.33
C ALA A 85 -5.25 4.01 1.22
N GLN A 86 -5.03 5.32 1.22
CA GLN A 86 -5.85 6.28 1.97
C GLN A 86 -7.26 6.44 1.39
N LEU A 87 -7.43 6.37 0.06
CA LEU A 87 -8.77 6.29 -0.52
C LEU A 87 -9.51 5.03 -0.07
N ALA A 88 -8.84 3.88 -0.08
CA ALA A 88 -9.42 2.63 0.40
C ALA A 88 -9.76 2.72 1.90
N LEU A 89 -8.89 3.36 2.70
CA LEU A 89 -9.12 3.57 4.12
C LEU A 89 -10.36 4.43 4.35
N GLY A 90 -10.50 5.53 3.59
CA GLY A 90 -11.67 6.39 3.64
C GLY A 90 -12.96 5.62 3.38
N ARG A 91 -13.00 4.79 2.33
CA ARG A 91 -14.17 3.97 1.99
C ARG A 91 -14.49 2.92 3.07
N ALA A 92 -13.47 2.24 3.59
CA ALA A 92 -13.64 1.24 4.64
C ALA A 92 -14.16 1.87 5.94
N LEU A 93 -13.64 3.05 6.32
CA LEU A 93 -14.11 3.81 7.48
C LEU A 93 -15.55 4.32 7.31
N GLU A 94 -15.90 4.80 6.12
CA GLU A 94 -17.26 5.21 5.77
C GLU A 94 -18.25 4.04 5.90
N ALA A 95 -17.88 2.85 5.40
CA ALA A 95 -18.70 1.65 5.50
C ALA A 95 -18.99 1.22 6.95
N ILE A 96 -18.09 1.50 7.90
CA ILE A 96 -18.27 1.20 9.32
C ILE A 96 -18.81 2.38 10.15
N GLY A 97 -19.12 3.52 9.54
CA GLY A 97 -19.71 4.68 10.22
C GLY A 97 -18.71 5.69 10.81
N GLU A 98 -17.40 5.50 10.60
CA GLU A 98 -16.33 6.35 11.14
C GLU A 98 -16.07 7.61 10.27
N MET A 99 -17.12 8.41 10.07
CA MET A 99 -17.16 9.51 9.09
C MET A 99 -16.05 10.56 9.27
N GLY A 100 -15.70 10.88 10.52
CA GLY A 100 -14.63 11.86 10.81
C GLY A 100 -13.25 11.37 10.39
N GLN A 101 -12.97 10.08 10.60
CA GLN A 101 -11.71 9.46 10.19
C GLN A 101 -11.68 9.23 8.67
N ALA A 102 -12.82 8.87 8.08
CA ALA A 102 -12.97 8.74 6.63
C ALA A 102 -12.63 10.05 5.91
N ALA A 103 -13.16 11.18 6.39
CA ALA A 103 -12.85 12.49 5.84
C ALA A 103 -11.35 12.82 5.93
N ALA A 104 -10.71 12.51 7.06
CA ALA A 104 -9.25 12.72 7.22
C ALA A 104 -8.44 11.86 6.24
N ALA A 105 -8.85 10.61 6.01
CA ALA A 105 -8.21 9.72 5.03
C ALA A 105 -8.37 10.25 3.60
N TYR A 106 -9.56 10.71 3.21
CA TYR A 106 -9.80 11.31 1.89
C TYR A 106 -8.98 12.59 1.66
N VAL A 107 -8.89 13.48 2.66
CA VAL A 107 -8.05 14.69 2.59
C VAL A 107 -6.58 14.32 2.42
N THR A 108 -6.11 13.30 3.15
CA THR A 108 -4.73 12.81 3.04
C THR A 108 -4.45 12.22 1.66
N ALA A 109 -5.37 11.43 1.12
CA ALA A 109 -5.27 10.90 -0.23
C ALA A 109 -5.15 12.01 -1.28
N ALA A 110 -6.01 13.04 -1.20
CA ALA A 110 -5.97 14.19 -2.12
C ALA A 110 -4.64 14.96 -2.01
N ARG A 111 -4.13 15.14 -0.79
CA ARG A 111 -2.82 15.77 -0.55
C ARG A 111 -1.68 15.00 -1.19
N TRP A 112 -1.67 13.67 -1.12
CA TRP A 112 -0.60 12.89 -1.77
C TRP A 112 -0.76 12.83 -3.28
N TRP A 113 -1.98 12.75 -3.79
CA TRP A 113 -2.22 12.81 -5.24
C TRP A 113 -1.66 14.10 -5.86
N SER A 114 -1.94 15.25 -5.23
CA SER A 114 -1.44 16.55 -5.66
C SER A 114 0.08 16.72 -5.55
N GLN A 115 0.76 15.91 -4.74
CA GLN A 115 2.22 15.89 -4.64
C GLN A 115 2.87 14.89 -5.61
N ALA A 116 2.19 13.77 -5.87
CA ALA A 116 2.68 12.73 -6.76
C ALA A 116 2.66 13.17 -8.23
N GLU A 117 1.63 13.90 -8.66
CA GLU A 117 1.52 14.36 -10.06
C GLU A 117 2.70 15.23 -10.53
N PRO A 118 3.10 16.30 -9.81
CA PRO A 118 4.25 17.12 -10.20
C PRO A 118 5.56 16.32 -10.18
N ALA A 119 5.75 15.48 -9.17
CA ALA A 119 6.98 14.73 -9.01
C ALA A 119 7.13 13.62 -10.05
N PHE A 120 6.03 12.97 -10.44
CA PHE A 120 6.01 12.01 -11.55
C PHE A 120 6.31 12.72 -12.88
N ALA A 121 5.73 13.90 -13.12
CA ALA A 121 6.03 14.67 -14.32
C ALA A 121 7.53 15.04 -14.40
N GLU A 122 8.13 15.46 -13.29
CA GLU A 122 9.56 15.77 -13.21
C GLU A 122 10.45 14.54 -13.45
N GLU A 123 10.08 13.38 -12.90
CA GLU A 123 10.80 12.12 -13.11
C GLU A 123 10.73 11.65 -14.57
N VAL A 124 9.56 11.80 -15.21
CA VAL A 124 9.36 11.50 -16.65
C VAL A 124 10.19 12.43 -17.53
N GLU A 125 10.25 13.72 -17.21
CA GLU A 125 11.09 14.68 -17.95
C GLU A 125 12.58 14.40 -17.74
N ARG A 126 13.01 14.06 -16.52
CA ARG A 126 14.40 13.61 -16.25
C ARG A 126 14.75 12.34 -17.04
N ALA A 127 13.84 11.37 -17.10
CA ALA A 127 14.01 10.15 -17.88
C ALA A 127 14.08 10.44 -19.39
N ARG A 128 13.22 11.33 -19.91
CA ARG A 128 13.28 11.82 -21.30
C ARG A 128 14.60 12.51 -21.62
N ALA A 129 15.15 13.26 -20.66
CA ALA A 129 16.45 13.91 -20.77
C ALA A 129 17.64 12.93 -20.65
N GLY A 130 17.40 11.64 -20.42
CA GLY A 130 18.45 10.62 -20.27
C GLY A 130 19.20 10.69 -18.93
N ILE A 131 18.69 11.44 -17.96
CA ILE A 131 19.32 11.60 -16.64
C ILE A 131 18.87 10.43 -15.76
N THR A 132 19.64 9.33 -15.78
CA THR A 132 19.43 8.20 -14.87
C THR A 132 20.34 8.32 -13.65
N ARG A 133 19.74 8.14 -12.47
CA ARG A 133 20.36 8.23 -11.13
C ARG A 133 21.34 7.05 -10.92
N THR A 134 22.45 7.02 -11.63
CA THR A 134 23.50 5.98 -11.47
C THR A 134 24.83 6.52 -10.97
N GLN A 135 24.90 7.77 -10.49
CA GLN A 135 26.09 8.25 -9.80
C GLN A 135 25.78 8.67 -8.36
N PRO A 136 26.50 8.12 -7.37
CA PRO A 136 26.47 8.64 -6.01
C PRO A 136 27.06 10.05 -6.04
N GLN A 137 26.42 10.99 -5.34
CA GLN A 137 26.97 12.32 -5.14
C GLN A 137 28.14 12.20 -4.15
N GLU A 138 29.34 12.55 -4.62
CA GLU A 138 30.53 12.78 -3.78
C GLU A 138 30.39 14.04 -2.93
#